data_AF-A0A532UYK7-F1
#
_entry.id   AF-A0A532UYK7-F1
#
_cell.length_a   1.000
_cell.length_b   1.000
_cell.length_c   1.000
_cell.angle_alpha   90.00
_cell.angle_beta   90.00
_cell.angle_gamma   90.00
#
_symmetry.space_group_name_H-M   'P 1'
#
loop_
_entity.id
_entity.type
_entity.pdbx_description
1 polymer ?
#
loop_
_entity_poly.entity_id
_entity_poly.type
_entity_poly.pdbx_seq_one_letter_code
_entity_poly.pdbx_strand_id
1 'polypeptide(L)' 'MTWQQRNTVGKDRVEELTELYESLGYAVKVDRFTGPETSDETCDSCYGDPSGEYFIIYTKKRSELP' A
#
# COMPACT_ATOMS: atom_id res chain seq x y z
N MET A 1 -9.17 -15.49 7.13
CA MET A 1 -9.24 -14.54 6.00
C MET A 1 -8.22 -13.44 6.23
N THR A 2 -7.23 -13.32 5.34
CA THR A 2 -6.03 -12.49 5.56
C THR A 2 -6.02 -11.31 4.59
N TRP A 3 -5.62 -10.13 5.07
CA TRP A 3 -5.39 -8.95 4.23
C TRP A 3 -4.38 -9.25 3.11
N GLN A 4 -4.69 -8.84 1.89
CA GLN A 4 -3.82 -9.02 0.72
C GLN A 4 -3.10 -7.72 0.39
N GLN A 5 -1.76 -7.74 0.38
CA GLN A 5 -0.95 -6.62 -0.07
C GLN A 5 -1.15 -6.41 -1.58
N ARG A 6 -1.36 -5.16 -2.00
CA ARG A 6 -1.58 -4.81 -3.42
C ARG A 6 -0.41 -4.05 -4.00
N ASN A 7 -0.21 -2.81 -3.57
CA ASN A 7 0.75 -1.89 -4.16
C ASN A 7 1.42 -1.05 -3.07
N THR A 8 2.66 -0.63 -3.33
CA THR A 8 3.32 0.46 -2.61
C THR A 8 3.24 1.71 -3.48
N VAL A 9 2.68 2.79 -2.97
CA VAL A 9 2.45 4.03 -3.74
C VAL A 9 2.85 5.26 -2.95
N GLY A 10 3.13 6.35 -3.66
CA GLY A 10 3.30 7.65 -3.03
C GLY A 10 1.97 8.19 -2.48
N LYS A 11 2.07 9.07 -1.49
CA LYS A 11 0.93 9.72 -0.81
C LYS A 11 -0.17 10.24 -1.73
N ASP A 12 0.21 10.87 -2.85
CA ASP A 12 -0.70 11.47 -3.83
C ASP A 12 -1.70 10.45 -4.41
N ARG A 13 -1.30 9.18 -4.52
CA ARG A 13 -2.11 8.12 -5.12
C ARG A 13 -2.84 7.25 -4.10
N VAL A 14 -2.63 7.47 -2.80
CA VAL A 14 -3.23 6.66 -1.75
C VAL A 14 -4.75 6.83 -1.74
N GLU A 15 -5.23 8.07 -1.86
CA GLU A 15 -6.66 8.38 -1.85
C GLU A 15 -7.36 7.76 -3.06
N GLU A 16 -6.87 8.03 -4.27
CA GLU A 16 -7.38 7.46 -5.53
C GLU A 16 -7.55 5.95 -5.47
N LEU A 17 -6.51 5.24 -5.01
CA LEU A 17 -6.53 3.78 -4.97
C LEU A 17 -7.41 3.24 -3.84
N THR A 18 -7.52 3.96 -2.72
CA THR A 18 -8.43 3.59 -1.64
C THR A 18 -9.87 3.65 -2.13
N GLU A 19 -10.29 4.78 -2.72
CA GLU A 19 -11.64 4.95 -3.24
C GLU A 19 -11.98 3.91 -4.32
N LEU A 20 -11.03 3.63 -5.24
CA LEU A 20 -11.20 2.60 -6.25
C LEU A 20 -11.48 1.23 -5.64
N TYR A 21 -10.65 0.79 -4.69
CA TYR A 21 -10.84 -0.54 -4.07
C TYR A 21 -12.11 -0.61 -3.23
N GLU A 22 -12.48 0.47 -2.55
CA GLU A 22 -13.74 0.54 -1.82
C GLU A 22 -14.96 0.46 -2.74
N SER A 23 -14.93 1.14 -3.89
CA SER A 23 -15.99 1.05 -4.90
C SER A 23 -16.09 -0.36 -5.51
N LEU A 24 -15.00 -1.12 -5.53
CA LEU A 24 -14.97 -2.52 -5.96
C LEU A 24 -15.42 -3.50 -4.87
N GLY A 25 -15.86 -3.03 -3.71
CA GLY A 25 -16.35 -3.85 -2.61
C GLY A 25 -15.26 -4.45 -1.73
N TYR A 26 -14.06 -3.87 -1.73
CA TYR A 26 -13.00 -4.21 -0.79
C TYR A 26 -13.02 -3.28 0.41
N ALA A 27 -12.59 -3.79 1.56
CA ALA A 27 -12.07 -2.94 2.62
C ALA A 27 -10.60 -2.72 2.35
N VAL A 28 -10.15 -1.50 2.64
CA VAL A 28 -8.80 -1.04 2.40
C VAL A 28 -8.13 -0.73 3.73
N LYS A 29 -6.89 -1.18 3.90
CA LYS A 29 -6.02 -0.78 4.98
C LYS A 29 -4.76 -0.19 4.36
N VAL A 30 -4.39 1.01 4.78
CA VAL A 30 -3.18 1.70 4.33
C VAL A 30 -2.18 1.69 5.48
N ASP A 31 -0.94 1.29 5.19
CA ASP A 31 0.16 1.30 6.14
C ASP A 31 1.30 2.17 5.60
N ARG A 32 2.04 2.85 6.46
CA ARG A 32 3.15 3.70 6.00
C ARG A 32 4.33 2.80 5.68
N PHE A 33 4.88 2.92 4.48
CA PHE A 33 6.12 2.25 4.15
C PHE A 33 7.27 2.98 4.83
N THR A 34 7.64 2.52 6.02
CA THR A 34 8.98 2.73 6.56
C THR A 34 9.87 1.74 5.81
N GLY A 35 10.84 2.22 5.03
CA GLY A 35 11.73 1.38 4.22
C GLY A 35 12.35 0.21 4.99
N PRO A 36 13.05 -0.72 4.33
CA PRO A 36 13.60 -1.87 5.03
C PRO A 36 14.50 -1.39 6.17
N GLU A 37 14.20 -1.79 7.42
CA GLU A 37 15.10 -1.65 8.57
C GLU A 37 16.39 -2.50 8.40
N THR A 38 16.61 -3.07 7.23
CA THR A 38 17.72 -3.94 6.92
C THR A 38 18.47 -3.35 5.75
N SER A 39 19.72 -2.99 6.00
CA SER A 39 20.74 -2.68 5.02
C SER A 39 20.79 -3.78 3.94
N ASP A 40 20.07 -3.59 2.84
CA ASP A 40 20.29 -4.36 1.63
C ASP A 40 20.10 -3.41 0.44
N GLU A 41 21.23 -3.02 -0.13
CA GLU A 41 21.44 -1.99 -1.16
C GLU A 41 20.86 -2.38 -2.54
N THR A 42 19.75 -3.11 -2.57
CA THR A 42 19.17 -3.68 -3.81
C THR A 42 17.77 -3.17 -4.14
N CYS A 43 17.26 -2.18 -3.41
CA CYS A 43 15.98 -1.52 -3.73
C CYS A 43 16.12 0.00 -3.99
N ASP A 44 17.29 0.46 -4.44
CA ASP A 44 17.55 1.89 -4.68
C ASP A 44 16.92 2.40 -6.00
N SER A 45 16.53 1.51 -6.92
CA SER A 45 16.11 1.89 -8.28
C SER A 45 14.59 1.89 -8.53
N CYS A 46 13.77 1.39 -7.60
CA CYS A 46 12.32 1.27 -7.79
C CYS A 46 11.50 2.40 -7.17
N TYR A 47 12.08 3.18 -6.25
CA TYR A 47 11.40 4.24 -5.53
C TYR A 47 11.93 5.59 -5.99
N GLY A 48 11.22 6.23 -6.91
CA GLY A 48 11.54 7.56 -7.39
C GLY A 48 11.46 8.59 -6.27
N ASP A 49 12.62 9.10 -5.87
CA ASP A 49 12.83 10.01 -4.75
C ASP A 49 12.79 9.34 -3.35
N PRO A 50 13.94 9.18 -2.69
CA PRO A 50 14.03 8.60 -1.35
C PRO A 50 13.47 9.51 -0.24
N SER A 51 13.07 10.76 -0.54
CA SER A 51 12.33 11.62 0.41
C SER A 51 10.81 11.48 0.30
N GLY A 52 10.30 10.67 -0.65
CA GLY A 52 8.87 10.44 -0.82
C GLY A 52 8.23 9.68 0.34
N GLU A 53 7.11 10.18 0.87
CA GLU A 53 6.26 9.39 1.77
C GLU A 53 5.55 8.29 0.97
N TYR A 54 5.98 7.03 1.16
CA TYR A 54 5.38 5.85 0.56
C TYR A 54 4.42 5.15 1.52
N PHE A 55 3.40 4.50 0.96
CA PHE A 55 2.36 3.78 1.68
C PHE A 55 2.07 2.45 1.00
N ILE A 56 1.81 1.41 1.79
CA ILE A 56 1.41 0.09 1.33
C ILE A 56 -0.10 -0.03 1.45
N ILE A 57 -0.75 -0.40 0.35
CA ILE A 57 -2.20 -0.65 0.30
C ILE A 57 -2.47 -2.14 0.46
N TYR A 58 -3.29 -2.48 1.46
CA TYR A 58 -3.83 -3.80 1.69
C TYR A 58 -5.33 -3.82 1.41
N THR A 59 -5.83 -4.92 0.87
CA THR A 59 -7.26 -5.11 0.58
C THR A 59 -7.79 -6.40 1.16
N LYS A 60 -9.07 -6.43 1.50
CA LYS A 60 -9.80 -7.62 1.90
C LYS A 60 -11.23 -7.53 1.36
N LYS A 61 -11.82 -8.60 0.82
CA LYS A 61 -13.21 -8.51 0.33
C LYS A 61 -14.14 -8.20 1.50
N ARG A 62 -15.07 -7.26 1.32
CA ARG A 62 -16.02 -6.91 2.38
C ARG A 62 -16.92 -8.10 2.77
N SER A 63 -17.25 -8.98 1.84
CA SER A 63 -17.97 -10.24 2.12
C SER A 63 -17.22 -11.21 3.04
N GLU A 64 -15.92 -10.97 3.28
CA GLU A 64 -15.05 -11.76 4.15
C GLU A 64 -14.70 -11.01 5.45
N LEU A 65 -15.32 -9.86 5.70
CA LEU A 65 -15.24 -9.18 6.99
C LEU A 65 -16.31 -9.78 7.93
N PRO A 66 -15.96 -10.01 9.21
CA PRO A 66 -16.92 -10.47 10.22
C PRO A 66 -18.00 -9.42 10.52
#